data_AF-A0A672URR7-F1
#
_entry.id   AF-A0A672URR7-F1
#
_cell.length_a   1.000
_cell.length_b   1.000
_cell.length_c   1.000
_cell.angle_alpha   90.00
_cell.angle_beta   90.00
_cell.angle_gamma   90.00
#
_symmetry.space_group_name_H-M   'P 1'
#
loop_
_entity.id
_entity.type
_entity.pdbx_description
1 polymer ?
#
loop_
_entity_poly.entity_id
_entity_poly.type
_entity_poly.pdbx_seq_one_letter_code
_entity_poly.pdbx_strand_id
1 'polypeptide(L)'
;MFPPTCDRERGGSIHRPDAASRLGGGKKQIYIIRCFWEGLGRRGSGSPSSSSSLLLFLSLAASLSCSRQLPSAEGARGAQIPHSPRRRQAMGDIPGLVKISVSLKIQPNDGAVYFKVDGQRFGQNRTIKLLTGAKYKIEVALRPGTVQATTMGIGGVNVPLEEKSRDAQVVSYTGIYDTEGVPHTKSGERQPIQVNMQFNDIGVFETVWQVKFYNYHKRDHCQWGNSFGCIEYECKPNETRSLMWINKETFR
;
A
#
# COMPACT_ATOMS: atom_id res chain seq x y z
N MET A 1 -20.37 44.15 39.80
CA MET A 1 -19.78 43.90 41.13
C MET A 1 -18.68 42.85 40.96
N PHE A 2 -17.44 43.24 41.17
CA PHE A 2 -16.23 42.42 41.36
C PHE A 2 -15.42 43.17 42.46
N PRO A 3 -14.39 42.60 43.11
CA PRO A 3 -14.05 41.21 43.48
C PRO A 3 -13.75 41.14 45.02
N PRO A 4 -13.04 40.13 45.60
CA PRO A 4 -11.55 40.05 45.62
C PRO A 4 -11.01 38.60 45.38
N THR A 5 -9.87 38.27 44.77
CA THR A 5 -8.39 38.53 44.89
C THR A 5 -7.65 37.92 46.09
N CYS A 6 -6.64 37.08 45.73
CA CYS A 6 -5.31 36.84 46.35
C CYS A 6 -5.27 36.07 47.69
N ASP A 7 -4.31 35.19 48.01
CA ASP A 7 -2.93 34.97 47.53
C ASP A 7 -2.33 33.65 48.07
N ARG A 8 -1.24 33.19 47.42
CA ARG A 8 0.04 32.73 48.02
C ARG A 8 0.52 31.26 47.87
N GLU A 9 1.51 31.11 46.97
CA GLU A 9 2.87 30.50 47.06
C GLU A 9 3.08 29.20 47.88
N ARG A 10 4.05 28.29 47.65
CA ARG A 10 5.41 28.26 47.05
C ARG A 10 5.78 26.75 47.02
N GLY A 11 6.37 26.15 45.97
CA GLY A 11 7.81 26.15 45.69
C GLY A 11 8.44 24.77 45.95
N GLY A 12 9.20 24.23 45.00
CA GLY A 12 9.94 22.97 45.18
C GLY A 12 10.57 22.41 43.90
N SER A 13 11.68 23.03 43.46
CA SER A 13 12.61 22.55 42.43
C SER A 13 13.61 21.55 43.03
N ILE A 14 14.09 20.56 42.27
CA ILE A 14 15.45 19.98 42.33
C ILE A 14 15.86 19.44 40.93
N HIS A 15 17.14 19.65 40.61
CA HIS A 15 17.88 19.43 39.37
C HIS A 15 18.30 17.95 39.06
N ARG A 16 18.22 17.58 37.77
CA ARG A 16 19.23 16.98 36.81
C ARG A 16 20.40 16.08 37.32
N PRO A 17 20.90 15.08 36.54
CA PRO A 17 21.66 15.32 35.29
C PRO A 17 21.60 14.26 34.15
N ASP A 18 22.39 14.56 33.11
CA ASP A 18 22.50 14.06 31.73
C ASP A 18 22.85 12.58 31.50
N ALA A 19 22.53 12.08 30.29
CA ALA A 19 23.47 11.30 29.45
C ALA A 19 22.93 11.08 28.02
N ALA A 20 23.83 11.25 27.05
CA ALA A 20 23.62 11.00 25.62
C ALA A 20 23.87 9.53 25.22
N SER A 21 23.12 9.02 24.24
CA SER A 21 23.54 7.99 23.26
C SER A 21 22.47 7.92 22.15
N ARG A 22 22.75 8.36 20.91
CA ARG A 22 23.40 7.64 19.79
C ARG A 22 22.71 6.34 19.35
N LEU A 23 22.33 6.37 18.07
CA LEU A 23 22.22 5.29 17.08
C LEU A 23 20.93 4.45 17.03
N GLY A 24 20.29 4.51 15.84
CA GLY A 24 19.88 3.32 15.09
C GLY A 24 18.56 2.67 15.49
N GLY A 25 17.56 2.79 14.63
CA GLY A 25 16.31 2.07 14.85
C GLY A 25 15.28 2.15 13.72
N GLY A 26 15.73 2.17 12.46
CA GLY A 26 14.86 1.78 11.36
C GLY A 26 14.55 0.29 11.49
N LYS A 27 13.28 -0.05 11.70
CA LYS A 27 12.59 -1.34 11.43
C LYS A 27 11.31 -1.42 12.28
N LYS A 28 10.24 -0.78 11.81
CA LYS A 28 8.87 -1.11 12.23
C LYS A 28 7.95 -1.09 11.01
N GLN A 29 8.15 -2.04 10.10
CA GLN A 29 7.16 -2.36 9.06
C GLN A 29 7.49 -3.70 8.39
N ILE A 30 7.53 -4.77 9.17
CA ILE A 30 7.45 -6.14 8.64
C ILE A 30 6.62 -6.95 9.62
N TYR A 31 5.30 -6.77 9.59
CA TYR A 31 4.34 -7.71 10.19
C TYR A 31 2.96 -7.40 9.64
N ILE A 32 2.65 -7.80 8.39
CA ILE A 32 1.32 -8.32 7.97
C ILE A 32 1.52 -9.09 6.64
N ILE A 33 2.20 -10.24 6.65
CA ILE A 33 1.92 -11.33 5.68
C ILE A 33 2.14 -12.66 6.42
N ARG A 34 1.21 -12.99 7.33
CA ARG A 34 1.00 -14.37 7.81
C ARG A 34 -0.27 -14.45 8.65
N CYS A 35 -1.42 -14.31 8.01
CA CYS A 35 -2.73 -14.72 8.56
C CYS A 35 -3.74 -14.81 7.40
N PHE A 36 -3.51 -15.73 6.45
CA PHE A 36 -4.53 -16.08 5.46
C PHE A 36 -4.47 -17.53 4.97
N TRP A 37 -3.94 -18.46 5.77
CA TRP A 37 -3.97 -19.89 5.42
C TRP A 37 -4.00 -20.83 6.62
N GLU A 38 -4.91 -20.61 7.57
CA GLU A 38 -5.31 -21.66 8.52
C GLU A 38 -6.79 -21.49 8.85
N GLY A 39 -7.66 -21.97 7.96
CA GLY A 39 -9.10 -21.77 8.09
C GLY A 39 -9.93 -22.70 7.21
N LEU A 40 -9.43 -23.89 6.88
CA LEU A 40 -10.21 -24.95 6.25
C LEU A 40 -9.59 -26.29 6.64
N GLY A 41 -10.26 -27.04 7.51
CA GLY A 41 -9.88 -28.42 7.81
C GLY A 41 -10.07 -28.87 9.26
N ARG A 42 -11.27 -28.72 9.85
CA ARG A 42 -11.68 -29.55 11.00
C ARG A 42 -13.13 -29.99 10.87
N ARG A 43 -13.34 -31.09 10.14
CA ARG A 43 -14.41 -32.08 10.37
C ARG A 43 -13.82 -33.46 10.11
N GLY A 44 -14.09 -34.41 10.99
CA GLY A 44 -13.89 -35.84 10.71
C GLY A 44 -13.38 -36.66 11.89
N SER A 45 -14.27 -37.00 12.82
CA SER A 45 -14.13 -38.21 13.65
C SER A 45 -15.03 -39.28 13.03
N GLY A 46 -14.44 -40.35 12.51
CA GLY A 46 -15.16 -41.49 11.92
C GLY A 46 -14.17 -42.63 11.66
N SER A 47 -14.48 -43.79 12.24
CA SER A 47 -13.70 -45.03 12.29
C SER A 47 -13.47 -45.72 10.92
N PRO A 48 -12.48 -46.63 10.81
CA PRO A 48 -12.10 -47.26 9.55
C PRO A 48 -12.82 -48.60 9.31
N SER A 49 -13.17 -48.88 8.06
CA SER A 49 -13.46 -50.24 7.61
C SER A 49 -13.08 -50.47 6.15
N SER A 50 -12.27 -51.51 5.96
CA SER A 50 -12.19 -52.42 4.81
C SER A 50 -11.83 -51.89 3.41
N SER A 51 -10.63 -52.31 2.99
CA SER A 51 -10.38 -53.08 1.76
C SER A 51 -10.19 -52.35 0.42
N SER A 52 -9.02 -52.66 -0.16
CA SER A 52 -8.77 -53.01 -1.57
C SER A 52 -7.94 -52.02 -2.42
N SER A 53 -6.94 -52.62 -3.09
CA SER A 53 -6.18 -52.15 -4.27
C SER A 53 -5.05 -51.15 -3.97
N LEU A 54 -3.78 -51.54 -3.74
CA LEU A 54 -2.81 -52.27 -4.59
C LEU A 54 -2.60 -51.66 -5.99
N LEU A 55 -1.38 -51.14 -6.18
CA LEU A 55 -0.57 -50.96 -7.41
C LEU A 55 -0.95 -49.86 -8.42
N LEU A 56 -0.07 -48.86 -8.58
CA LEU A 56 0.71 -48.70 -9.82
C LEU A 56 1.91 -47.73 -9.66
N PHE A 57 3.10 -48.34 -9.64
CA PHE A 57 4.38 -48.02 -10.31
C PHE A 57 5.08 -46.64 -10.27
N LEU A 58 6.38 -46.79 -9.93
CA LEU A 58 7.54 -45.91 -9.95
C LEU A 58 8.04 -45.49 -11.36
N SER A 59 8.99 -44.54 -11.32
CA SER A 59 10.13 -44.31 -12.24
C SER A 59 9.88 -43.31 -13.39
N LEU A 60 10.82 -42.46 -13.81
CA LEU A 60 12.28 -42.61 -13.81
C LEU A 60 12.96 -41.23 -13.87
N ALA A 61 14.16 -41.14 -13.30
CA ALA A 61 15.09 -40.02 -13.44
C ALA A 61 16.13 -40.25 -14.56
N ALA A 62 16.77 -39.14 -14.93
CA ALA A 62 18.15 -39.01 -15.41
C ALA A 62 18.50 -39.27 -16.89
N SER A 63 19.27 -38.32 -17.44
CA SER A 63 20.50 -38.46 -18.27
C SER A 63 20.48 -37.56 -19.51
N LEU A 64 21.57 -37.04 -20.07
CA LEU A 64 22.99 -36.91 -19.76
C LEU A 64 23.57 -35.96 -20.83
N SER A 65 24.64 -35.27 -20.44
CA SER A 65 25.73 -34.64 -21.21
C SER A 65 26.06 -35.15 -22.62
N CYS A 66 26.47 -34.24 -23.52
CA CYS A 66 27.51 -34.44 -24.57
C CYS A 66 27.83 -33.07 -25.25
N SER A 67 28.94 -32.38 -24.95
CA SER A 67 30.29 -32.41 -25.55
C SER A 67 30.47 -31.88 -27.00
N ARG A 68 31.31 -30.82 -27.09
CA ARG A 68 32.26 -30.38 -28.15
C ARG A 68 31.78 -30.15 -29.59
N GLN A 69 32.09 -28.97 -30.15
CA GLN A 69 33.30 -28.73 -30.97
C GLN A 69 33.44 -27.23 -31.36
N LEU A 70 34.66 -26.70 -31.28
CA LEU A 70 35.11 -25.44 -31.91
C LEU A 70 35.55 -25.70 -33.36
N PRO A 71 35.55 -24.67 -34.21
CA PRO A 71 36.64 -24.52 -35.17
C PRO A 71 37.30 -23.13 -35.15
N SER A 72 38.51 -23.15 -35.71
CA SER A 72 39.57 -22.14 -35.74
C SER A 72 39.32 -20.99 -36.73
N ALA A 73 40.13 -19.95 -36.57
CA ALA A 73 40.14 -18.67 -37.27
C ALA A 73 40.76 -18.68 -38.68
N GLU A 74 40.24 -17.78 -39.53
CA GLU A 74 40.88 -16.99 -40.61
C GLU A 74 39.76 -16.00 -41.06
N GLY A 75 39.90 -14.70 -41.32
CA GLY A 75 40.98 -13.92 -41.88
C GLY A 75 40.38 -13.10 -43.05
N ALA A 76 39.72 -11.96 -42.81
CA ALA A 76 39.32 -11.04 -43.88
C ALA A 76 39.13 -9.59 -43.38
N ARG A 77 39.92 -8.69 -43.96
CA ARG A 77 39.83 -7.22 -43.87
C ARG A 77 38.64 -6.72 -44.69
N GLY A 78 37.92 -5.71 -44.20
CA GLY A 78 37.10 -4.85 -45.06
C GLY A 78 35.90 -4.22 -44.37
N ALA A 79 35.83 -2.89 -44.46
CA ALA A 79 34.68 -2.00 -44.23
C ALA A 79 34.22 -1.78 -42.77
N GLN A 80 34.72 -0.67 -42.21
CA GLN A 80 34.07 0.04 -41.10
C GLN A 80 32.68 0.51 -41.54
N ILE A 81 31.64 -0.15 -41.05
CA ILE A 81 30.29 0.38 -41.02
C ILE A 81 30.23 1.36 -39.84
N PRO A 82 29.78 2.61 -39.99
CA PRO A 82 29.53 3.47 -38.84
C PRO A 82 28.35 2.88 -38.08
N HIS A 83 28.65 2.13 -37.02
CA HIS A 83 27.68 1.80 -36.00
C HIS A 83 27.17 3.12 -35.42
N SER A 84 26.03 3.55 -35.94
CA SER A 84 25.16 4.51 -35.29
C SER A 84 25.05 4.04 -33.84
N PRO A 85 25.28 4.91 -32.84
CA PRO A 85 25.07 4.51 -31.46
C PRO A 85 23.60 4.08 -31.39
N ARG A 86 23.37 2.78 -31.16
CA ARG A 86 22.09 2.29 -30.67
C ARG A 86 21.74 3.24 -29.55
N ARG A 87 20.72 4.07 -29.80
CA ARG A 87 20.09 4.90 -28.79
C ARG A 87 19.81 3.93 -27.65
N ARG A 88 20.67 3.93 -26.63
CA ARG A 88 20.33 3.35 -25.34
C ARG A 88 19.01 4.02 -25.05
N GLN A 89 17.92 3.26 -25.10
CA GLN A 89 16.67 3.74 -24.54
C GLN A 89 17.08 4.23 -23.16
N ALA A 90 16.95 5.53 -22.93
CA ALA A 90 17.20 6.10 -21.63
C ALA A 90 16.25 5.34 -20.71
N MET A 91 16.79 4.39 -19.94
CA MET A 91 16.13 3.88 -18.76
C MET A 91 15.93 5.13 -17.93
N GLY A 92 14.71 5.70 -17.98
CA GLY A 92 14.40 6.95 -17.31
C GLY A 92 14.91 6.86 -15.88
N ASP A 93 15.63 7.89 -15.44
CA ASP A 93 16.19 7.92 -14.10
C ASP A 93 15.08 7.63 -13.09
N ILE A 94 15.29 6.61 -12.25
CA ILE A 94 14.31 6.22 -11.23
C ILE A 94 14.21 7.39 -10.25
N PRO A 95 13.01 7.93 -9.99
CA PRO A 95 12.87 8.96 -8.98
C PRO A 95 13.28 8.39 -7.62
N GLY A 96 14.26 9.04 -6.98
CA GLY A 96 14.73 8.64 -5.64
C GLY A 96 13.68 8.82 -4.53
N LEU A 97 12.63 9.60 -4.81
CA LEU A 97 11.48 9.83 -3.94
C LEU A 97 10.23 10.03 -4.78
N VAL A 98 9.14 9.37 -4.40
CA VAL A 98 7.82 9.51 -4.99
C VAL A 98 6.85 9.95 -3.91
N LYS A 99 6.10 11.02 -4.15
CA LYS A 99 5.01 11.46 -3.27
C LYS A 99 3.68 11.04 -3.88
N ILE A 100 2.84 10.39 -3.07
CA ILE A 100 1.52 9.92 -3.47
C ILE A 100 0.51 10.60 -2.56
N SER A 101 -0.41 11.38 -3.11
CA SER A 101 -1.55 11.94 -2.38
C SER A 101 -2.81 11.24 -2.84
N VAL A 102 -3.58 10.68 -1.92
CA VAL A 102 -4.86 10.00 -2.21
C VAL A 102 -5.99 10.70 -1.47
N SER A 103 -6.96 11.19 -2.23
CA SER A 103 -8.18 11.86 -1.75
C SER A 103 -9.41 10.98 -2.03
N LEU A 104 -10.44 11.11 -1.19
CA LEU A 104 -11.71 10.40 -1.35
C LEU A 104 -12.87 11.38 -1.25
N LYS A 105 -13.82 11.30 -2.19
CA LYS A 105 -15.06 12.09 -2.19
C LYS A 105 -16.26 11.19 -2.44
N ILE A 106 -17.31 11.29 -1.63
CA ILE A 106 -18.52 10.48 -1.83
C ILE A 106 -19.31 10.99 -3.05
N GLN A 107 -19.69 10.09 -3.94
CA GLN A 107 -20.49 10.37 -5.13
C GLN A 107 -22.00 10.28 -4.81
N PRO A 108 -22.85 11.00 -5.55
CA PRO A 108 -22.55 11.83 -6.73
C PRO A 108 -22.15 13.28 -6.42
N ASN A 109 -22.25 13.72 -5.16
CA ASN A 109 -22.19 15.15 -4.82
C ASN A 109 -20.78 15.66 -4.44
N ASP A 110 -19.73 14.87 -4.68
CA ASP A 110 -18.36 15.17 -4.22
C ASP A 110 -18.28 15.48 -2.71
N GLY A 111 -19.11 14.81 -1.91
CA GLY A 111 -19.19 15.08 -0.47
C GLY A 111 -17.94 14.65 0.29
N ALA A 112 -17.77 15.18 1.50
CA ALA A 112 -16.63 14.88 2.34
C ALA A 112 -16.62 13.43 2.83
N VAL A 113 -15.41 12.86 2.89
CA VAL A 113 -15.11 11.66 3.67
C VAL A 113 -14.55 12.09 5.02
N TYR A 114 -14.64 11.24 6.04
CA TYR A 114 -14.19 11.58 7.38
C TYR A 114 -13.28 10.50 7.94
N PHE A 115 -12.41 10.91 8.87
CA PHE A 115 -11.59 9.99 9.64
C PHE A 115 -11.61 10.34 11.13
N LYS A 116 -11.30 9.34 11.95
CA LYS A 116 -11.12 9.51 13.39
C LYS A 116 -9.70 9.16 13.80
N VAL A 117 -9.14 9.94 14.71
CA VAL A 117 -7.91 9.56 15.43
C VAL A 117 -8.34 8.69 16.60
N ASP A 118 -8.05 7.40 16.51
CA ASP A 118 -8.41 6.41 17.55
C ASP A 118 -7.26 6.17 18.54
N GLY A 119 -6.07 6.72 18.29
CA GLY A 119 -4.87 6.48 19.11
C GLY A 119 -4.48 5.00 19.11
N GLN A 120 -3.89 4.53 20.20
CA GLN A 120 -3.38 3.14 20.31
C GLN A 120 -4.46 2.08 20.57
N ARG A 121 -5.74 2.40 20.30
CA ARG A 121 -6.87 1.50 20.59
C ARG A 121 -7.00 0.35 19.58
N PHE A 122 -6.50 0.53 18.38
CA PHE A 122 -6.59 -0.42 17.27
C PHE A 122 -5.22 -0.58 16.60
N GLY A 123 -5.14 -1.40 15.55
CA GLY A 123 -3.89 -1.65 14.84
C GLY A 123 -3.29 -0.40 14.17
N GLN A 124 -4.11 0.60 13.86
CA GLN A 124 -3.68 1.90 13.33
C GLN A 124 -4.29 3.04 14.15
N ASN A 125 -3.57 4.16 14.21
CA ASN A 125 -3.97 5.34 14.98
C ASN A 125 -5.12 6.13 14.36
N ARG A 126 -5.44 5.88 13.08
CA ARG A 126 -6.47 6.59 12.32
C ARG A 126 -7.38 5.60 11.62
N THR A 127 -8.68 5.90 11.63
CA THR A 127 -9.71 5.12 10.95
C THR A 127 -10.40 5.97 9.91
N ILE A 128 -10.36 5.56 8.64
CA ILE A 128 -11.18 6.13 7.57
C ILE A 128 -12.61 5.60 7.71
N LYS A 129 -13.60 6.47 7.58
CA LYS A 129 -15.01 6.10 7.69
C LYS A 129 -15.65 6.12 6.32
N LEU A 130 -16.19 4.98 5.90
CA LEU A 130 -16.86 4.81 4.63
C LEU A 130 -18.28 4.29 4.87
N LEU A 131 -19.18 4.53 3.92
CA LEU A 131 -20.51 3.95 3.85
C LEU A 131 -20.45 2.70 2.97
N THR A 132 -21.27 1.72 3.31
CA THR A 132 -21.53 0.55 2.44
C THR A 132 -22.49 0.93 1.31
N GLY A 133 -22.33 0.34 0.12
CA GLY A 133 -23.23 0.58 -1.01
C GLY A 133 -23.13 2.01 -1.58
N ALA A 134 -21.99 2.67 -1.36
CA ALA A 134 -21.70 4.00 -1.87
C ALA A 134 -20.51 3.99 -2.84
N LYS A 135 -20.51 4.95 -3.76
CA LYS A 135 -19.40 5.17 -4.69
C LYS A 135 -18.53 6.31 -4.20
N TYR A 136 -17.22 6.14 -4.33
CA TYR A 136 -16.23 7.12 -3.95
C TYR A 136 -15.39 7.49 -5.17
N LYS A 137 -15.33 8.79 -5.48
CA LYS A 137 -14.33 9.30 -6.41
C LYS A 137 -13.01 9.36 -5.67
N ILE A 138 -12.03 8.64 -6.21
CA ILE A 138 -10.65 8.67 -5.77
C ILE A 138 -9.93 9.69 -6.65
N GLU A 139 -9.18 10.59 -6.03
CA GLU A 139 -8.27 11.48 -6.72
C GLU A 139 -6.84 11.15 -6.24
N VAL A 140 -5.97 10.79 -7.17
CA VAL A 140 -4.57 10.46 -6.89
C VAL A 140 -3.70 11.53 -7.52
N ALA A 141 -2.82 12.16 -6.75
CA ALA A 141 -1.78 13.03 -7.28
C ALA A 141 -0.40 12.43 -6.98
N LEU A 142 0.42 12.27 -8.01
CA LEU A 142 1.76 11.71 -7.92
C LEU A 142 2.80 12.78 -8.22
N ARG A 143 3.93 12.74 -7.50
CA ARG A 143 5.12 13.55 -7.77
C ARG A 143 6.36 12.66 -7.75
N PRO A 144 7.31 12.79 -8.69
CA PRO A 144 7.30 13.70 -9.84
C PRO A 144 6.29 13.28 -10.93
N GLY A 145 5.96 14.20 -11.85
CA GLY A 145 4.98 13.99 -12.91
C GLY A 145 5.41 13.01 -14.00
N THR A 146 6.65 12.50 -13.94
CA THR A 146 7.15 11.41 -14.78
C THR A 146 6.64 10.04 -14.37
N VAL A 147 6.14 9.90 -13.14
CA VAL A 147 5.59 8.64 -12.63
C VAL A 147 4.27 8.30 -13.33
N GLN A 148 4.04 7.02 -13.60
CA GLN A 148 2.81 6.54 -14.23
C GLN A 148 2.16 5.43 -13.40
N ALA A 149 0.88 5.59 -13.09
CA ALA A 149 0.07 4.61 -12.39
C ALA A 149 -1.11 4.16 -13.26
N THR A 150 -1.54 2.91 -13.11
CA THR A 150 -2.56 2.29 -13.97
C THR A 150 -3.81 1.89 -13.20
N THR A 151 -3.65 1.32 -12.02
CA THR A 151 -4.75 0.75 -11.24
C THR A 151 -4.43 0.89 -9.75
N MET A 152 -5.48 1.15 -8.97
CA MET A 152 -5.44 1.14 -7.52
C MET A 152 -6.34 0.01 -7.00
N GLY A 153 -5.79 -0.94 -6.26
CA GLY A 153 -6.56 -1.96 -5.57
C GLY A 153 -6.94 -1.49 -4.17
N ILE A 154 -8.21 -1.63 -3.77
CA ILE A 154 -8.70 -1.32 -2.42
C ILE A 154 -9.60 -2.47 -1.96
N GLY A 155 -9.13 -3.23 -0.97
CA GLY A 155 -9.92 -4.30 -0.35
C GLY A 155 -10.33 -5.41 -1.33
N GLY A 156 -9.53 -5.64 -2.38
CA GLY A 156 -9.83 -6.60 -3.45
C GLY A 156 -10.61 -6.02 -4.63
N VAL A 157 -11.09 -4.77 -4.55
CA VAL A 157 -11.68 -4.05 -5.69
C VAL A 157 -10.58 -3.37 -6.48
N ASN A 158 -10.48 -3.68 -7.77
CA ASN A 158 -9.56 -2.99 -8.68
C ASN A 158 -10.22 -1.75 -9.25
N VAL A 159 -9.61 -0.60 -9.02
CA VAL A 159 -10.07 0.71 -9.50
C VAL A 159 -9.12 1.17 -10.61
N PRO A 160 -9.57 1.17 -11.89
CA PRO A 160 -8.81 1.76 -12.98
C PRO A 160 -8.57 3.26 -12.72
N LEU A 161 -7.34 3.72 -12.98
CA LEU A 161 -6.97 5.11 -12.82
C LEU A 161 -6.93 5.81 -14.19
N GLU A 162 -7.77 6.82 -14.36
CA GLU A 162 -7.79 7.67 -15.55
C GLU A 162 -6.97 8.93 -15.28
N GLU A 163 -5.98 9.20 -16.12
CA GLU A 163 -5.22 10.46 -16.06
C GLU A 163 -6.14 11.65 -16.34
N LYS A 164 -6.07 12.67 -15.48
CA LYS A 164 -6.82 13.92 -15.64
C LYS A 164 -5.92 15.08 -16.07
N SER A 165 -4.71 15.15 -15.55
CA SER A 165 -3.73 16.16 -15.95
C SER A 165 -2.32 15.68 -15.65
N ARG A 166 -1.35 16.19 -16.42
CA ARG A 166 0.07 15.92 -16.23
C ARG A 166 0.90 17.15 -16.55
N ASP A 167 1.83 17.46 -15.67
CA ASP A 167 2.94 18.38 -15.89
C ASP A 167 4.26 17.72 -15.45
N ALA A 168 5.37 18.45 -15.47
CA ALA A 168 6.68 17.90 -15.11
C ALA A 168 6.79 17.49 -13.62
N GLN A 169 6.03 18.15 -12.74
CA GLN A 169 6.09 18.00 -11.28
C GLN A 169 4.99 17.09 -10.73
N VAL A 170 3.82 17.08 -11.35
CA VAL A 170 2.62 16.42 -10.87
C VAL A 170 1.90 15.73 -12.01
N VAL A 171 1.41 14.52 -11.74
CA VAL A 171 0.35 13.89 -12.54
C VAL A 171 -0.83 13.58 -11.63
N SER A 172 -2.05 13.81 -12.13
CA SER A 172 -3.28 13.53 -11.42
C SER A 172 -4.11 12.46 -12.12
N TYR A 173 -4.71 11.57 -11.34
CA TYR A 173 -5.61 10.52 -11.80
C TYR A 173 -6.91 10.57 -11.02
N THR A 174 -7.96 10.05 -11.63
CA THR A 174 -9.22 9.75 -10.96
C THR A 174 -9.57 8.28 -11.08
N GLY A 175 -10.33 7.75 -10.13
CA GLY A 175 -10.97 6.45 -10.23
C GLY A 175 -12.28 6.42 -9.43
N ILE A 176 -13.10 5.39 -9.66
CA ILE A 176 -14.33 5.16 -8.88
C ILE A 176 -14.16 3.88 -8.06
N TYR A 177 -14.20 4.02 -6.74
CA TYR A 177 -14.26 2.90 -5.82
C TYR A 177 -15.69 2.66 -5.39
N ASP A 178 -16.21 1.48 -5.72
CA ASP A 178 -17.54 1.05 -5.34
C ASP A 178 -17.48 0.15 -4.09
N THR A 179 -18.34 0.43 -3.13
CA THR A 179 -18.50 -0.36 -1.90
C THR A 179 -19.79 -1.17 -1.90
N GLU A 180 -20.42 -1.33 -3.06
CA GLU A 180 -21.51 -2.29 -3.26
C GLU A 180 -21.07 -3.70 -2.84
N GLY A 181 -21.94 -4.40 -2.11
CA GLY A 181 -21.64 -5.73 -1.56
C GLY A 181 -20.69 -5.76 -0.35
N VAL A 182 -20.04 -4.65 0.02
CA VAL A 182 -19.16 -4.60 1.20
C VAL A 182 -20.00 -4.62 2.49
N PRO A 183 -19.80 -5.60 3.40
CA PRO A 183 -20.57 -5.67 4.63
C PRO A 183 -20.17 -4.56 5.61
N HIS A 184 -21.13 -4.05 6.37
CA HIS A 184 -20.85 -3.05 7.39
C HIS A 184 -19.99 -3.65 8.52
N THR A 185 -19.09 -2.83 9.07
CA THR A 185 -18.24 -3.24 10.18
C THR A 185 -19.03 -3.19 11.50
N LYS A 186 -18.89 -4.21 12.34
CA LYS A 186 -19.57 -4.28 13.64
C LYS A 186 -19.14 -3.14 14.58
N SER A 187 -19.96 -2.89 15.60
CA SER A 187 -19.58 -1.93 16.65
C SER A 187 -18.32 -2.41 17.38
N GLY A 188 -17.48 -1.47 17.83
CA GLY A 188 -16.21 -1.80 18.47
C GLY A 188 -15.08 -2.23 17.52
N GLU A 189 -15.38 -2.67 16.29
CA GLU A 189 -14.39 -3.22 15.36
C GLU A 189 -13.88 -2.20 14.32
N ARG A 190 -12.76 -2.54 13.68
CA ARG A 190 -12.13 -1.88 12.53
C ARG A 190 -11.62 -2.94 11.56
N GLN A 191 -11.71 -2.67 10.28
CA GLN A 191 -11.24 -3.57 9.23
C GLN A 191 -9.92 -3.07 8.65
N PRO A 192 -8.87 -3.90 8.61
CA PRO A 192 -7.69 -3.63 7.80
C PRO A 192 -8.03 -3.90 6.33
N ILE A 193 -7.85 -2.90 5.48
CA ILE A 193 -8.09 -2.97 4.04
C ILE A 193 -6.75 -2.84 3.33
N GLN A 194 -6.36 -3.87 2.59
CA GLN A 194 -5.17 -3.80 1.74
C GLN A 194 -5.41 -2.79 0.62
N VAL A 195 -4.45 -1.90 0.45
CA VAL A 195 -4.43 -0.92 -0.63
C VAL A 195 -3.14 -1.09 -1.41
N ASN A 196 -3.26 -1.19 -2.73
CA ASN A 196 -2.11 -1.22 -3.61
C ASN A 196 -2.30 -0.31 -4.83
N MET A 197 -1.20 0.06 -5.45
CA MET A 197 -1.23 0.83 -6.70
C MET A 197 -0.12 0.32 -7.61
N GLN A 198 -0.48 0.06 -8.87
CA GLN A 198 0.43 -0.43 -9.89
C GLN A 198 1.03 0.73 -10.67
N PHE A 199 2.35 0.69 -10.86
CA PHE A 199 3.10 1.66 -11.62
C PHE A 199 3.87 0.98 -12.75
N ASN A 200 4.02 1.66 -13.87
CA ASN A 200 4.64 1.08 -15.07
C ASN A 200 6.12 0.75 -14.85
N ASP A 201 6.87 1.66 -14.23
CA ASP A 201 8.34 1.62 -14.25
C ASP A 201 9.00 1.48 -12.87
N ILE A 202 8.22 1.58 -11.79
CA ILE A 202 8.74 1.67 -10.41
C ILE A 202 8.09 0.66 -9.44
N GLY A 203 7.36 -0.31 -9.97
CA GLY A 203 6.79 -1.43 -9.21
C GLY A 203 5.45 -1.12 -8.57
N VAL A 204 5.20 -1.73 -7.41
CA VAL A 204 3.92 -1.63 -6.70
C VAL A 204 4.09 -0.81 -5.42
N PHE A 205 3.11 0.03 -5.13
CA PHE A 205 2.92 0.62 -3.79
C PHE A 205 1.93 -0.26 -3.03
N GLU A 206 2.23 -0.60 -1.77
CA GLU A 206 1.32 -1.36 -0.92
C GLU A 206 1.24 -0.77 0.48
N THR A 207 0.03 -0.68 1.02
CA THR A 207 -0.26 -0.24 2.40
C THR A 207 -1.53 -0.90 2.93
N VAL A 208 -1.82 -0.69 4.21
CA VAL A 208 -3.05 -1.14 4.86
C VAL A 208 -3.77 0.06 5.46
N TRP A 209 -4.99 0.31 5.01
CA TRP A 209 -5.87 1.29 5.63
C TRP A 209 -6.70 0.65 6.71
N GLN A 210 -6.80 1.31 7.87
CA GLN A 210 -7.80 0.96 8.85
C GLN A 210 -9.11 1.68 8.52
N VAL A 211 -10.15 0.91 8.24
CA VAL A 211 -11.44 1.40 7.77
C VAL A 211 -12.55 0.96 8.71
N LYS A 212 -13.61 1.77 8.80
CA LYS A 212 -14.89 1.35 9.35
C LYS A 212 -15.99 1.63 8.33
N PHE A 213 -16.65 0.56 7.89
CA PHE A 213 -17.82 0.65 7.03
C PHE A 213 -19.08 0.82 7.87
N TYR A 214 -19.77 1.93 7.66
CA TYR A 214 -21.05 2.23 8.25
C TYR A 214 -22.16 1.86 7.26
N ASN A 215 -23.27 1.35 7.78
CA ASN A 215 -24.48 1.26 6.99
C ASN A 215 -24.93 2.68 6.58
N TYR A 216 -25.47 2.83 5.36
CA TYR A 216 -26.01 4.09 4.85
C TYR A 216 -27.02 4.76 5.81
N HIS A 217 -27.83 3.97 6.54
CA HIS A 217 -28.76 4.47 7.55
C HIS A 217 -28.08 5.13 8.76
N LYS A 218 -26.77 4.91 8.96
CA LYS A 218 -25.95 5.50 10.02
C LYS A 218 -24.96 6.55 9.49
N ARG A 219 -25.32 7.25 8.41
CA ARG A 219 -24.48 8.28 7.78
C ARG A 219 -24.02 9.37 8.74
N ASP A 220 -24.86 9.77 9.70
CA ASP A 220 -24.50 10.82 10.66
C ASP A 220 -23.30 10.42 11.53
N HIS A 221 -23.22 9.15 11.95
CA HIS A 221 -22.08 8.62 12.69
C HIS A 221 -20.81 8.49 11.83
N CYS A 222 -21.01 8.30 10.52
CA CYS A 222 -19.92 8.25 9.54
C CYS A 222 -19.24 9.62 9.42
N GLN A 223 -19.96 10.72 9.67
CA GLN A 223 -19.45 12.09 9.53
C GLN A 223 -18.74 12.64 10.78
N TRP A 224 -18.82 11.96 11.93
CA TRP A 224 -18.15 12.44 13.14
C TRP A 224 -16.63 12.34 13.01
N GLY A 225 -15.91 13.36 13.48
CA GLY A 225 -14.44 13.38 13.50
C GLY A 225 -13.90 14.47 12.59
N ASN A 226 -12.74 14.21 11.99
CA ASN A 226 -12.07 15.16 11.10
C ASN A 226 -12.48 14.90 9.66
N SER A 227 -12.60 15.96 8.87
CA SER A 227 -12.72 15.83 7.42
C SER A 227 -11.46 15.16 6.88
N PHE A 228 -11.64 14.24 5.94
CA PHE A 228 -10.57 13.58 5.21
C PHE A 228 -10.31 14.37 3.93
N GLY A 229 -9.22 15.13 3.91
CA GLY A 229 -8.73 15.77 2.70
C GLY A 229 -7.97 14.78 1.84
N CYS A 230 -6.87 14.25 2.37
CA CYS A 230 -6.08 13.23 1.71
C CYS A 230 -5.17 12.46 2.68
N ILE A 231 -4.63 11.34 2.20
CA ILE A 231 -3.44 10.72 2.79
C ILE A 231 -2.27 10.93 1.84
N GLU A 232 -1.19 11.49 2.36
CA GLU A 232 0.06 11.64 1.66
C GLU A 232 1.07 10.59 2.11
N TYR A 233 1.71 9.95 1.14
CA TYR A 233 2.81 9.03 1.32
C TYR A 233 4.07 9.59 0.70
N GLU A 234 5.19 9.47 1.41
CA GLU A 234 6.52 9.66 0.84
C GLU A 234 7.17 8.29 0.69
N CYS A 235 7.39 7.88 -0.55
CA CYS A 235 7.77 6.55 -0.94
C CYS A 235 9.14 6.54 -1.63
N LYS A 236 9.92 5.48 -1.44
CA LYS A 236 11.16 5.25 -2.18
C LYS A 236 11.07 3.92 -2.94
N PRO A 237 11.17 3.93 -4.29
CA PRO A 237 11.28 2.70 -5.06
C PRO A 237 12.47 1.85 -4.61
N ASN A 238 12.29 0.54 -4.52
CA ASN A 238 13.38 -0.38 -4.22
C ASN A 238 14.32 -0.55 -5.43
N GLU A 239 15.49 -1.13 -5.20
CA GLU A 239 16.53 -1.32 -6.23
C GLU A 239 16.05 -2.19 -7.40
N THR A 240 15.15 -3.15 -7.13
CA THR A 240 14.62 -4.09 -8.12
C THR A 240 13.37 -3.58 -8.86
N ARG A 241 12.90 -2.35 -8.54
CA ARG A 241 11.69 -1.74 -9.12
C ARG A 241 10.43 -2.61 -9.01
N SER A 242 10.36 -3.43 -7.96
CA SER A 242 9.24 -4.33 -7.71
C SER A 242 8.27 -3.78 -6.67
N LEU A 243 8.79 -3.02 -5.69
CA LEU A 243 8.02 -2.52 -4.55
C LEU A 243 8.55 -1.15 -4.10
N MET A 244 7.67 -0.32 -3.56
CA MET A 244 8.04 0.92 -2.89
C MET A 244 8.03 0.80 -1.37
N TRP A 245 9.01 1.42 -0.72
CA TRP A 245 9.04 1.57 0.73
C TRP A 245 8.38 2.88 1.15
N ILE A 246 7.48 2.81 2.13
CA ILE A 246 6.83 3.98 2.72
C ILE A 246 7.71 4.53 3.83
N ASN A 247 8.24 5.74 3.64
CA ASN A 247 9.03 6.42 4.66
C ASN A 247 8.17 7.23 5.62
N LYS A 248 7.08 7.80 5.10
CA LYS A 248 6.19 8.69 5.85
C LYS A 248 4.76 8.57 5.33
N GLU A 249 3.82 8.61 6.27
CA GLU A 249 2.38 8.70 6.02
C GLU A 249 1.82 9.90 6.79
N THR A 250 1.00 10.73 6.14
CA THR A 250 0.37 11.91 6.76
C THR A 250 -1.07 12.03 6.31
N PHE A 251 -2.00 12.09 7.27
CA PHE A 251 -3.41 12.39 7.01
C PHE A 251 -3.65 13.89 7.14
N ARG A 252 -4.32 14.48 6.15
CA ARG A 252 -4.76 15.86 6.13
C ARG A 252 -6.28 15.96 6.08
#